data_AF-A0AA40SKS2-F1
#
_entry.id   AF-A0AA40SKS2-F1
#
_cell.length_a   1.000
_cell.length_b   1.000
_cell.length_c   1.000
_cell.angle_alpha   90.00
_cell.angle_beta   90.00
_cell.angle_gamma   90.00
#
_symmetry.space_group_name_H-M   'P 1'
#
loop_
_entity.id
_entity.type
_entity.pdbx_description
1 polymer ?
#
loop_
_entity_poly.entity_id
_entity_poly.type
_entity_poly.pdbx_seq_one_letter_code
_entity_poly.pdbx_strand_id
1 'polypeptide(L)'
;MVFALTAGLSLATGSPSTAGISLTTQSTNSEAAERTDSSVPDGRGNAAREAIPSRTDAPDAQSREPAERANPDPTARPTLSSGSSGTAVRELQRLLTRHGHSTAVDGLFGPHTEKAVRAFQTDEQLVADGIVGPKTWGALTAAPPAEQPAPSPDAPNSCWEAADTDTNYAYKCAFRVVTVNPVPSAETLKDAVFAQAISQFSDRFPFGGCGQVLTVGQICRLQPGNAPVKVVAIGKDYFQLKSLPGHPEGEGRYIKFSLAITGNELVLNVHAWGKPSYGAKGSVISGFVEHIWGTYAQKGIRTLVWPQG
;
A
#
# COMPACT_ATOMS: atom_id res chain seq x y z
N MET A 1 21.03 38.88 47.59
CA MET A 1 22.46 39.15 47.36
C MET A 1 22.71 38.89 45.89
N VAL A 2 23.09 39.93 45.16
CA VAL A 2 23.16 40.03 43.70
C VAL A 2 24.56 39.64 43.23
N PHE A 3 24.68 38.80 42.21
CA PHE A 3 25.88 38.69 41.35
C PHE A 3 25.37 38.62 39.91
N ALA A 4 25.31 39.74 39.19
CA ALA A 4 26.39 40.36 38.40
C ALA A 4 26.73 39.53 37.13
N LEU A 5 26.00 39.84 36.05
CA LEU A 5 26.23 39.45 34.66
C LEU A 5 26.85 40.64 33.92
N THR A 6 28.06 40.49 33.39
CA THR A 6 28.72 41.30 32.33
C THR A 6 29.95 40.51 31.87
N ALA A 7 30.43 40.48 30.64
CA ALA A 7 30.03 40.84 29.27
C ALA A 7 31.18 40.29 28.40
N GLY A 8 30.97 39.97 27.11
CA GLY A 8 32.09 39.49 26.28
C GLY A 8 31.74 39.18 24.83
N LEU A 9 31.56 40.23 24.05
CA LEU A 9 31.37 40.28 22.60
C LEU A 9 32.58 39.71 21.83
N SER A 10 32.35 38.93 20.77
CA SER A 10 33.29 38.85 19.64
C SER A 10 32.54 38.65 18.33
N LEU A 11 32.64 39.66 17.47
CA LEU A 11 32.18 39.67 16.08
C LEU A 11 33.32 39.16 15.19
N ALA A 12 33.01 38.23 14.28
CA ALA A 12 33.84 38.01 13.10
C ALA A 12 32.95 37.92 11.86
N THR A 13 33.18 38.86 10.97
CA THR A 13 32.58 39.07 9.65
C THR A 13 33.15 38.09 8.62
N GLY A 14 32.30 37.56 7.73
CA GLY A 14 32.75 36.86 6.52
C GLY A 14 31.60 36.42 5.62
N SER A 15 31.50 37.03 4.44
CA SER A 15 30.68 36.63 3.27
C SER A 15 31.41 37.14 2.03
N PRO A 16 31.04 36.72 0.81
CA PRO A 16 30.63 35.41 0.32
C PRO A 16 31.54 34.95 -0.85
N SER A 17 31.44 33.69 -1.31
CA SER A 17 31.99 33.34 -2.64
C SER A 17 31.03 32.44 -3.40
N THR A 18 30.53 33.01 -4.48
CA THR A 18 29.81 32.42 -5.60
C THR A 18 30.67 31.44 -6.40
N ALA A 19 30.11 30.30 -6.76
CA ALA A 19 30.46 29.56 -7.98
C ALA A 19 29.21 28.82 -8.45
N GLY A 20 28.61 29.31 -9.54
CA GLY A 20 27.58 28.60 -10.29
C GLY A 20 28.22 27.55 -11.17
N ILE A 21 27.54 26.43 -11.38
CA ILE A 21 27.78 25.55 -12.52
C ILE A 21 26.43 25.24 -13.17
N SER A 22 26.43 25.52 -14.46
CA SER A 22 25.30 25.55 -15.38
C SER A 22 24.85 24.14 -15.77
N LEU A 23 23.53 24.01 -15.95
CA LEU A 23 22.89 22.93 -16.70
C LEU A 23 23.44 22.91 -18.13
N THR A 24 23.81 21.74 -18.65
CA THR A 24 23.99 21.54 -20.10
C THR A 24 23.39 20.20 -20.50
N THR A 25 22.30 20.29 -21.24
CA THR A 25 21.72 19.24 -22.09
C THR A 25 22.68 18.89 -23.21
N GLN A 26 22.89 17.61 -23.50
CA GLN A 26 23.39 17.17 -24.81
C GLN A 26 22.65 15.91 -25.24
N SER A 27 21.76 16.13 -26.22
CA SER A 27 21.33 15.15 -27.20
C SER A 27 22.38 15.15 -28.32
N THR A 28 22.85 13.98 -28.73
CA THR A 28 23.53 13.80 -30.02
C THR A 28 23.08 12.49 -30.65
N ASN A 29 22.41 12.61 -31.78
CA ASN A 29 22.24 11.57 -32.79
C ASN A 29 23.55 11.33 -33.56
N SER A 30 23.74 10.12 -34.06
CA SER A 30 24.54 9.77 -35.25
C SER A 30 23.96 8.44 -35.77
N GLU A 31 23.22 8.43 -36.89
CA GLU A 31 23.69 8.15 -38.26
C GLU A 31 24.49 6.83 -38.35
N ALA A 32 23.99 5.75 -38.94
CA ALA A 32 23.59 5.48 -40.34
C ALA A 32 24.61 4.50 -40.95
N ALA A 33 24.14 3.33 -41.42
CA ALA A 33 24.70 2.64 -42.58
C ALA A 33 23.73 1.57 -43.09
N GLU A 34 23.53 1.65 -44.39
CA GLU A 34 22.57 0.99 -45.27
C GLU A 34 23.26 -0.18 -46.04
N ARG A 35 22.46 -0.88 -46.86
CA ARG A 35 22.77 -1.85 -47.95
C ARG A 35 22.47 -3.32 -47.59
N THR A 36 21.83 -4.15 -48.42
CA THR A 36 21.29 -4.11 -49.81
C THR A 36 20.41 -5.37 -49.96
N ASP A 37 19.17 -5.24 -50.48
CA ASP A 37 18.72 -5.66 -51.83
C ASP A 37 18.88 -7.16 -52.19
N SER A 38 17.78 -7.89 -52.38
CA SER A 38 17.48 -8.55 -53.67
C SER A 38 16.16 -9.36 -53.69
N SER A 39 15.31 -8.98 -54.66
CA SER A 39 14.68 -9.87 -55.65
C SER A 39 13.40 -10.69 -55.36
N VAL A 40 12.33 -10.23 -56.02
CA VAL A 40 10.99 -10.75 -56.38
C VAL A 40 11.14 -11.66 -57.64
N PRO A 41 10.27 -12.68 -57.99
CA PRO A 41 8.97 -12.37 -58.63
C PRO A 41 7.75 -13.31 -58.48
N ASP A 42 6.64 -12.69 -58.89
CA ASP A 42 5.22 -13.09 -59.05
C ASP A 42 4.89 -14.36 -59.85
N GLY A 43 3.71 -14.92 -59.59
CA GLY A 43 3.02 -15.87 -60.48
C GLY A 43 1.49 -15.86 -60.31
N ARG A 44 0.77 -15.42 -61.36
CA ARG A 44 -0.68 -15.21 -61.46
C ARG A 44 -1.48 -16.51 -61.77
N GLY A 45 -2.72 -16.56 -61.28
CA GLY A 45 -3.93 -16.83 -62.10
C GLY A 45 -4.50 -18.25 -62.16
N ASN A 46 -5.78 -18.42 -61.79
CA ASN A 46 -6.92 -18.67 -62.70
C ASN A 46 -8.12 -19.38 -62.02
N ALA A 47 -9.33 -19.05 -62.47
CA ALA A 47 -10.62 -19.45 -61.92
C ALA A 47 -11.42 -20.39 -62.86
N ALA A 48 -12.29 -21.23 -62.24
CA ALA A 48 -13.53 -21.88 -62.73
C ALA A 48 -13.40 -22.91 -63.91
N ARG A 49 -14.24 -23.96 -64.11
CA ARG A 49 -15.65 -24.25 -63.77
C ARG A 49 -16.04 -25.70 -64.20
N GLU A 50 -17.24 -26.15 -63.79
CA GLU A 50 -18.10 -27.27 -64.31
C GLU A 50 -17.87 -28.71 -63.75
N ALA A 51 -18.87 -29.58 -63.46
CA ALA A 51 -20.34 -29.58 -63.36
C ALA A 51 -20.81 -30.90 -62.66
N ILE A 52 -22.05 -30.94 -62.14
CA ILE A 52 -22.71 -32.02 -61.32
C ILE A 52 -23.50 -33.01 -62.21
N PRO A 53 -23.88 -34.24 -61.75
CA PRO A 53 -25.24 -34.41 -61.19
C PRO A 53 -25.39 -35.42 -60.02
N SER A 54 -26.49 -35.21 -59.29
CA SER A 54 -26.96 -35.85 -58.05
C SER A 54 -27.43 -37.31 -58.17
N ARG A 55 -27.30 -38.07 -57.08
CA ARG A 55 -28.32 -39.05 -56.63
C ARG A 55 -28.43 -39.06 -55.10
N THR A 56 -29.68 -39.00 -54.66
CA THR A 56 -30.21 -39.07 -53.29
C THR A 56 -29.89 -40.40 -52.62
N ASP A 57 -29.53 -40.36 -51.32
CA ASP A 57 -30.23 -41.08 -50.23
C ASP A 57 -29.41 -40.94 -48.92
N ALA A 58 -30.05 -40.40 -47.88
CA ALA A 58 -29.60 -40.47 -46.49
C ALA A 58 -30.17 -41.76 -45.87
N PRO A 59 -29.56 -42.36 -44.81
CA PRO A 59 -29.52 -41.73 -43.49
C PRO A 59 -28.26 -42.00 -42.63
N ASP A 60 -28.21 -41.26 -41.52
CA ASP A 60 -27.41 -41.44 -40.29
C ASP A 60 -25.88 -41.29 -40.35
N ALA A 61 -25.46 -40.02 -40.25
CA ALA A 61 -24.21 -39.64 -39.63
C ALA A 61 -24.48 -39.18 -38.20
N GLN A 62 -24.15 -40.01 -37.22
CA GLN A 62 -24.00 -39.60 -35.82
C GLN A 62 -22.56 -39.81 -35.38
N SER A 63 -21.98 -38.74 -34.83
CA SER A 63 -20.71 -38.69 -34.08
C SER A 63 -19.44 -38.29 -34.84
N ARG A 64 -19.46 -37.13 -35.52
CA ARG A 64 -18.31 -36.19 -35.55
C ARG A 64 -18.85 -34.76 -35.57
N GLU A 65 -19.08 -34.22 -34.37
CA GLU A 65 -19.48 -32.83 -34.20
C GLU A 65 -18.25 -31.92 -34.45
N PRO A 66 -18.32 -30.96 -35.39
CA PRO A 66 -17.32 -29.91 -35.54
C PRO A 66 -17.38 -29.00 -34.31
N ALA A 67 -16.20 -28.62 -33.80
CA ALA A 67 -16.03 -27.68 -32.70
C ALA A 67 -17.01 -26.50 -32.81
N GLU A 68 -18.02 -26.55 -31.95
CA GLU A 68 -18.99 -25.51 -31.73
C GLU A 68 -18.23 -24.21 -31.45
N ARG A 69 -18.39 -23.24 -32.35
CA ARG A 69 -18.04 -21.85 -32.05
C ARG A 69 -18.91 -21.44 -30.88
N ALA A 70 -18.39 -21.62 -29.67
CA ALA A 70 -18.99 -21.09 -28.47
C ALA A 70 -19.07 -19.57 -28.63
N ASN A 71 -20.27 -19.08 -28.91
CA ASN A 71 -20.62 -17.72 -28.60
C ASN A 71 -20.31 -17.52 -27.11
N PRO A 72 -19.43 -16.59 -26.72
CA PRO A 72 -19.20 -16.35 -25.31
C PRO A 72 -20.51 -15.82 -24.72
N ASP A 73 -20.98 -16.49 -23.67
CA ASP A 73 -22.03 -15.97 -22.81
C ASP A 73 -21.64 -14.53 -22.39
N PRO A 74 -22.41 -13.49 -22.75
CA PRO A 74 -22.08 -12.10 -22.43
C PRO A 74 -22.11 -11.81 -20.93
N THR A 75 -22.46 -12.79 -20.10
CA THR A 75 -22.43 -12.71 -18.63
C THR A 75 -21.22 -13.42 -17.99
N ALA A 76 -20.43 -14.17 -18.77
CA ALA A 76 -19.25 -14.87 -18.28
C ALA A 76 -18.02 -13.95 -18.22
N ARG A 77 -17.39 -13.87 -17.04
CA ARG A 77 -16.20 -13.04 -16.82
C ARG A 77 -15.03 -13.52 -17.70
N PRO A 78 -14.24 -12.60 -18.29
CA PRO A 78 -13.13 -12.97 -19.16
C PRO A 78 -12.01 -13.65 -18.37
N THR A 79 -11.26 -14.55 -19.02
CA THR A 79 -10.00 -15.05 -18.47
C THR A 79 -8.97 -13.92 -18.42
N LEU A 80 -8.37 -13.67 -17.26
CA LEU A 80 -7.37 -12.62 -17.08
C LEU A 80 -6.00 -13.22 -16.73
N SER A 81 -4.94 -12.61 -17.24
CA SER A 81 -3.55 -12.96 -16.96
C SER A 81 -2.64 -11.75 -17.13
N SER A 82 -1.34 -11.92 -16.86
CA SER A 82 -0.31 -10.88 -17.03
C SER A 82 -0.45 -10.14 -18.36
N GLY A 83 -0.50 -8.81 -18.32
CA GLY A 83 -0.73 -7.95 -19.49
C GLY A 83 -2.19 -7.63 -19.80
N SER A 84 -3.16 -8.30 -19.16
CA SER A 84 -4.58 -7.93 -19.27
C SER A 84 -4.83 -6.54 -18.70
N SER A 85 -5.83 -5.82 -19.22
CA SER A 85 -6.23 -4.52 -18.69
C SER A 85 -7.72 -4.26 -18.82
N GLY A 86 -8.22 -3.26 -18.09
CA GLY A 86 -9.60 -2.78 -18.21
C GLY A 86 -10.48 -3.02 -16.98
N THR A 87 -11.80 -2.94 -17.17
CA THR A 87 -12.79 -3.00 -16.09
C THR A 87 -12.81 -4.34 -15.36
N ALA A 88 -12.65 -5.45 -16.09
CA ALA A 88 -12.57 -6.79 -15.52
C ALA A 88 -11.34 -6.95 -14.60
N VAL A 89 -10.20 -6.32 -14.94
CA VAL A 89 -9.00 -6.34 -14.09
C VAL A 89 -9.22 -5.51 -12.82
N ARG A 90 -9.91 -4.36 -12.90
CA ARG A 90 -10.29 -3.60 -11.69
C ARG A 90 -11.22 -4.40 -10.78
N GLU A 91 -12.15 -5.14 -11.37
CA GLU A 91 -13.02 -6.03 -10.62
C GLU A 91 -12.23 -7.13 -9.91
N LEU A 92 -11.32 -7.81 -10.63
CA LEU A 92 -10.39 -8.78 -10.06
C LEU A 92 -9.61 -8.19 -8.88
N GLN A 93 -8.97 -7.04 -9.08
CA GLN A 93 -8.11 -6.40 -8.07
C GLN A 93 -8.91 -6.04 -6.81
N ARG A 94 -10.17 -5.60 -6.95
CA ARG A 94 -11.08 -5.38 -5.81
C ARG A 94 -11.43 -6.68 -5.09
N LEU A 95 -11.71 -7.75 -5.83
CA LEU A 95 -12.04 -9.05 -5.26
C LEU A 95 -10.85 -9.64 -4.51
N LEU A 96 -9.65 -9.60 -5.09
CA LEU A 96 -8.41 -10.02 -4.42
C LEU A 96 -8.20 -9.25 -3.11
N THR A 97 -8.37 -7.92 -3.14
CA THR A 97 -8.26 -7.08 -1.94
C THR A 97 -9.30 -7.47 -0.89
N ARG A 98 -10.54 -7.76 -1.28
CA ARG A 98 -11.58 -8.26 -0.36
C ARG A 98 -11.25 -9.61 0.27
N HIS A 99 -10.52 -10.46 -0.44
CA HIS A 99 -10.02 -11.74 0.05
C HIS A 99 -8.66 -11.62 0.76
N GLY A 100 -8.20 -10.41 1.11
CA GLY A 100 -6.95 -10.20 1.86
C GLY A 100 -5.67 -10.18 1.01
N HIS A 101 -5.78 -10.34 -0.30
CA HIS A 101 -4.66 -10.29 -1.24
C HIS A 101 -4.54 -8.89 -1.88
N SER A 102 -3.84 -8.00 -1.19
CA SER A 102 -3.70 -6.60 -1.59
C SER A 102 -3.00 -6.43 -2.94
N THR A 103 -3.61 -5.67 -3.84
CA THR A 103 -3.03 -5.22 -5.11
C THR A 103 -3.62 -3.86 -5.51
N ALA A 104 -2.89 -3.08 -6.31
CA ALA A 104 -3.39 -1.80 -6.82
C ALA A 104 -4.62 -2.02 -7.71
N VAL A 105 -5.68 -1.22 -7.51
CA VAL A 105 -6.89 -1.25 -8.36
C VAL A 105 -6.77 -0.23 -9.50
N ASP A 106 -5.79 -0.43 -10.36
CA ASP A 106 -5.49 0.44 -11.51
C ASP A 106 -6.11 -0.09 -12.83
N GLY A 107 -6.57 -1.35 -12.84
CA GLY A 107 -7.05 -2.04 -14.03
C GLY A 107 -5.93 -2.56 -14.93
N LEU A 108 -4.72 -2.72 -14.40
CA LEU A 108 -3.56 -3.29 -15.08
C LEU A 108 -3.14 -4.58 -14.39
N PHE A 109 -3.17 -5.69 -15.12
CA PHE A 109 -2.73 -6.98 -14.62
C PHE A 109 -1.20 -7.06 -14.74
N GLY A 110 -0.51 -6.33 -13.86
CA GLY A 110 0.94 -6.33 -13.74
C GLY A 110 1.47 -7.38 -12.75
N PRO A 111 2.79 -7.44 -12.54
CA PRO A 111 3.45 -8.44 -11.69
C PRO A 111 2.91 -8.52 -10.25
N HIS A 112 2.48 -7.39 -9.68
CA HIS A 112 1.88 -7.33 -8.34
C HIS A 112 0.49 -7.98 -8.29
N THR A 113 -0.33 -7.76 -9.32
CA THR A 113 -1.64 -8.42 -9.45
C THR A 113 -1.45 -9.92 -9.68
N GLU A 114 -0.47 -10.31 -10.50
CA GLU A 114 -0.14 -11.72 -10.71
C GLU A 114 0.30 -12.42 -9.42
N LYS A 115 1.16 -11.77 -8.63
CA LYS A 115 1.57 -12.29 -7.32
C LYS A 115 0.38 -12.45 -6.37
N ALA A 116 -0.52 -11.47 -6.33
CA ALA A 116 -1.73 -11.53 -5.51
C ALA A 116 -2.68 -12.66 -5.96
N VAL A 117 -2.83 -12.86 -7.28
CA VAL A 117 -3.61 -13.97 -7.84
C VAL A 117 -3.02 -15.33 -7.44
N ARG A 118 -1.71 -15.52 -7.56
CA ARG A 118 -1.06 -16.79 -7.18
C ARG A 118 -1.20 -17.09 -5.69
N ALA A 119 -1.09 -16.06 -4.84
CA ALA A 119 -1.31 -16.18 -3.41
C ALA A 119 -2.77 -16.59 -3.10
N PHE A 120 -3.73 -15.89 -3.70
CA PHE A 120 -5.15 -16.24 -3.59
C PHE A 120 -5.45 -17.66 -4.05
N GLN A 121 -4.91 -18.06 -5.21
CA GLN A 121 -5.07 -19.42 -5.71
C GLN A 121 -4.48 -20.45 -4.75
N THR A 122 -3.36 -20.17 -4.11
CA THR A 122 -2.76 -21.07 -3.10
C THR A 122 -3.66 -21.21 -1.88
N ASP A 123 -4.18 -20.10 -1.37
CA ASP A 123 -5.03 -20.09 -0.17
C ASP A 123 -6.38 -20.78 -0.41
N GLU A 124 -6.93 -20.66 -1.63
CA GLU A 124 -8.13 -21.36 -2.08
C GLU A 124 -7.87 -22.79 -2.60
N GLN A 125 -6.65 -23.31 -2.42
CA GLN A 125 -6.24 -24.66 -2.88
C GLN A 125 -6.47 -24.91 -4.39
N LEU A 126 -6.40 -23.84 -5.18
CA LEU A 126 -6.40 -23.87 -6.63
C LEU A 126 -4.96 -24.03 -7.17
N VAL A 127 -4.86 -24.32 -8.47
CA VAL A 127 -3.56 -24.28 -9.15
C VAL A 127 -3.08 -22.83 -9.18
N ALA A 128 -1.92 -22.55 -8.55
CA ALA A 128 -1.33 -21.22 -8.45
C ALA A 128 -0.61 -20.78 -9.74
N ASP A 129 -1.30 -20.84 -10.88
CA ASP A 129 -0.78 -20.54 -12.21
C ASP A 129 -0.75 -19.04 -12.57
N GLY A 130 -1.37 -18.19 -11.74
CA GLY A 130 -1.45 -16.74 -11.97
C GLY A 130 -2.50 -16.35 -13.01
N ILE A 131 -3.35 -17.28 -13.45
CA ILE A 131 -4.38 -17.09 -14.46
C ILE A 131 -5.77 -17.11 -13.81
N VAL A 132 -6.54 -16.05 -13.99
CA VAL A 132 -7.90 -15.94 -13.46
C VAL A 132 -8.88 -16.48 -14.48
N GLY A 133 -9.08 -17.80 -14.44
CA GLY A 133 -10.12 -18.50 -15.20
C GLY A 133 -11.43 -18.67 -14.42
N PRO A 134 -12.42 -19.39 -14.97
CA PRO A 134 -13.74 -19.57 -14.35
C PRO A 134 -13.72 -20.08 -12.91
N LYS A 135 -12.78 -20.98 -12.57
CA LYS A 135 -12.64 -21.50 -11.19
C LYS A 135 -12.18 -20.43 -10.21
N THR A 136 -11.17 -19.63 -10.60
CA THR A 136 -10.67 -18.51 -9.79
C THR A 136 -11.73 -17.43 -9.67
N TRP A 137 -12.47 -17.13 -10.74
CA TRP A 137 -13.61 -16.21 -10.67
C TRP A 137 -14.69 -16.72 -9.73
N GLY A 138 -15.04 -18.00 -9.80
CA GLY A 138 -15.98 -18.65 -8.90
C GLY A 138 -15.59 -18.46 -7.43
N ALA A 139 -14.34 -18.77 -7.09
CA ALA A 139 -13.80 -18.58 -5.75
C ALA A 139 -13.80 -17.10 -5.31
N LEU A 140 -13.39 -16.18 -6.19
CA LEU A 140 -13.39 -14.75 -5.89
C LEU A 140 -14.81 -14.21 -5.63
N THR A 141 -15.81 -14.69 -6.36
CA THR A 141 -17.21 -14.24 -6.26
C THR A 141 -18.02 -14.95 -5.20
N ALA A 142 -17.55 -16.09 -4.71
CA ALA A 142 -18.12 -16.68 -3.51
C ALA A 142 -18.02 -15.67 -2.37
N ALA A 143 -19.03 -15.62 -1.51
CA ALA A 143 -18.88 -14.93 -0.25
C ALA A 143 -17.60 -15.48 0.41
N PRO A 144 -16.70 -14.63 0.93
CA PRO A 144 -15.55 -15.13 1.68
C PRO A 144 -16.08 -16.13 2.72
N PRO A 145 -15.36 -17.23 2.98
CA PRO A 145 -15.84 -18.29 3.86
C PRO A 145 -16.54 -17.71 5.10
N ALA A 146 -17.79 -18.13 5.32
CA ALA A 146 -18.62 -17.56 6.37
C ALA A 146 -17.97 -17.76 7.75
N GLU A 147 -17.53 -16.64 8.29
CA GLU A 147 -17.28 -16.31 9.69
C GLU A 147 -16.03 -16.93 10.35
N GLN A 148 -14.88 -16.33 10.05
CA GLN A 148 -14.19 -15.69 11.17
C GLN A 148 -14.89 -14.36 11.42
N PRO A 149 -15.35 -14.06 12.66
CA PRO A 149 -15.94 -12.77 12.96
C PRO A 149 -14.96 -11.66 12.56
N ALA A 150 -15.49 -10.46 12.29
CA ALA A 150 -14.71 -9.23 12.15
C ALA A 150 -13.46 -9.28 13.03
N PRO A 151 -12.27 -8.87 12.53
CA PRO A 151 -11.00 -9.17 13.16
C PRO A 151 -11.12 -9.00 14.67
N SER A 152 -10.90 -10.09 15.40
CA SER A 152 -10.88 -10.02 16.86
C SER A 152 -10.02 -8.81 17.25
N PRO A 153 -10.41 -8.04 18.28
CA PRO A 153 -9.51 -7.11 18.96
C PRO A 153 -8.14 -7.73 19.34
N ASP A 154 -7.99 -9.05 19.22
CA ASP A 154 -6.79 -9.85 19.45
C ASP A 154 -5.96 -10.22 18.20
N ALA A 155 -6.18 -9.60 17.03
CA ALA A 155 -5.20 -9.64 15.93
C ALA A 155 -4.41 -8.32 15.89
N PRO A 156 -3.52 -8.09 16.87
CA PRO A 156 -2.91 -6.79 17.11
C PRO A 156 -1.80 -6.52 16.10
N ASN A 157 -1.87 -6.90 14.83
CA ASN A 157 -0.84 -6.56 13.85
C ASN A 157 -1.47 -6.33 12.48
N SER A 158 -2.37 -5.36 12.38
CA SER A 158 -2.94 -4.99 11.08
C SER A 158 -3.46 -3.56 11.10
N CYS A 159 -3.58 -3.00 9.90
CA CYS A 159 -4.36 -1.79 9.65
C CYS A 159 -5.64 -2.18 8.90
N TRP A 160 -6.75 -1.54 9.24
CA TRP A 160 -8.02 -1.68 8.55
C TRP A 160 -8.64 -0.32 8.29
N GLU A 161 -9.43 -0.23 7.22
CA GLU A 161 -10.22 0.97 6.95
C GLU A 161 -11.19 1.19 8.10
N ALA A 162 -11.20 2.41 8.65
CA ALA A 162 -12.23 2.77 9.62
C ALA A 162 -13.56 2.85 8.86
N ALA A 163 -14.64 2.32 9.43
CA ALA A 163 -15.99 2.27 8.82
C ALA A 163 -16.62 3.65 8.50
N ASP A 164 -15.86 4.73 8.52
CA ASP A 164 -16.31 6.07 8.19
C ASP A 164 -16.06 6.36 6.70
N THR A 165 -17.15 6.24 5.95
CA THR A 165 -17.40 6.48 4.50
C THR A 165 -16.19 6.79 3.60
N ASP A 166 -16.14 6.04 2.48
CA ASP A 166 -15.27 6.02 1.28
C ASP A 166 -14.59 7.33 0.78
N THR A 167 -14.90 8.48 1.38
CA THR A 167 -14.32 9.77 1.03
C THR A 167 -13.11 10.13 1.90
N ASN A 168 -13.07 9.81 3.20
CA ASN A 168 -12.10 10.41 4.12
C ASN A 168 -10.77 9.64 4.30
N TYR A 169 -10.64 8.45 3.69
CA TYR A 169 -9.45 7.57 3.77
C TYR A 169 -8.93 7.45 5.21
N ALA A 170 -9.84 7.19 6.14
CA ALA A 170 -9.52 6.99 7.54
C ALA A 170 -9.05 5.54 7.76
N TYR A 171 -8.04 5.36 8.60
CA TYR A 171 -7.53 4.04 8.93
C TYR A 171 -7.31 3.90 10.44
N LYS A 172 -7.50 2.67 10.91
CA LYS A 172 -7.14 2.25 12.25
C LYS A 172 -6.12 1.14 12.15
N CYS A 173 -5.14 1.15 13.04
CA CYS A 173 -4.19 0.07 13.17
C CYS A 173 -4.04 -0.30 14.65
N ALA A 174 -3.80 -1.57 14.91
CA ALA A 174 -3.41 -2.08 16.21
C ALA A 174 -2.15 -2.94 16.03
N PHE A 175 -1.14 -2.67 16.85
CA PHE A 175 0.16 -3.34 16.84
C PHE A 175 0.55 -3.83 18.24
N ARG A 176 0.76 -5.14 18.43
CA ARG A 176 1.22 -5.72 19.69
C ARG A 176 2.65 -5.31 19.88
N VAL A 177 2.90 -4.55 20.92
CA VAL A 177 4.26 -4.22 21.34
C VAL A 177 4.87 -5.43 22.03
N VAL A 178 4.21 -5.95 23.07
CA VAL A 178 4.70 -7.05 23.91
C VAL A 178 3.57 -7.65 24.73
N THR A 179 3.69 -8.92 25.10
CA THR A 179 2.83 -9.56 26.11
C THR A 179 3.37 -9.27 27.51
N VAL A 180 2.49 -8.81 28.40
CA VAL A 180 2.78 -8.33 29.75
C VAL A 180 2.15 -9.28 30.78
N ASN A 181 2.98 -9.90 31.60
CA ASN A 181 2.56 -10.75 32.70
C ASN A 181 3.23 -10.26 33.99
N PRO A 182 2.51 -9.86 35.07
CA PRO A 182 1.05 -9.73 35.25
C PRO A 182 0.46 -8.34 34.89
N VAL A 183 -0.86 -8.22 34.67
CA VAL A 183 -1.55 -6.98 34.24
C VAL A 183 -1.41 -5.74 35.15
N PRO A 184 -1.41 -5.80 36.50
CA PRO A 184 -1.28 -4.57 37.30
C PRO A 184 0.06 -3.84 37.09
N SER A 185 1.12 -4.55 36.70
CA SER A 185 2.38 -3.90 36.29
C SER A 185 2.35 -3.42 34.84
N ALA A 186 1.42 -3.90 34.02
CA ALA A 186 1.26 -3.48 32.63
C ALA A 186 0.86 -2.01 32.51
N GLU A 187 0.00 -1.51 33.39
CA GLU A 187 -0.39 -0.09 33.39
C GLU A 187 0.80 0.81 33.77
N THR A 188 1.57 0.45 34.80
CA THR A 188 2.81 1.16 35.16
C THR A 188 3.84 1.11 34.03
N LEU A 189 3.98 -0.04 33.38
CA LEU A 189 4.85 -0.22 32.23
C LEU A 189 4.39 0.66 31.05
N LYS A 190 3.10 0.66 30.73
CA LYS A 190 2.51 1.49 29.68
C LYS A 190 2.81 2.96 29.92
N ASP A 191 2.59 3.44 31.14
CA ASP A 191 2.82 4.83 31.53
C ASP A 191 4.31 5.19 31.40
N ALA A 192 5.22 4.32 31.85
CA ALA A 192 6.67 4.52 31.72
C ALA A 192 7.15 4.49 30.25
N VAL A 193 6.67 3.54 29.46
CA VAL A 193 6.98 3.41 28.03
C VAL A 193 6.49 4.64 27.27
N PHE A 194 5.26 5.08 27.54
CA PHE A 194 4.72 6.27 26.89
C PHE A 194 5.53 7.53 27.24
N ALA A 195 5.88 7.71 28.52
CA ALA A 195 6.71 8.84 28.97
C ALA A 195 8.08 8.87 28.27
N GLN A 196 8.70 7.71 28.06
CA GLN A 196 9.96 7.64 27.31
C GLN A 196 9.77 7.88 25.81
N ALA A 197 8.69 7.36 25.21
CA ALA A 197 8.39 7.56 23.79
C ALA A 197 8.23 9.05 23.43
N ILE A 198 7.67 9.87 24.32
CA ILE A 198 7.52 11.32 24.10
C ILE A 198 8.75 12.14 24.48
N SER A 199 9.66 11.61 25.32
CA SER A 199 10.89 12.32 25.76
C SER A 199 12.15 11.92 24.98
N GLN A 200 12.07 10.84 24.20
CA GLN A 200 13.11 10.36 23.26
C GLN A 200 12.53 10.24 21.83
N PHE A 201 11.61 11.13 21.48
CA PHE A 201 10.74 10.99 20.32
C PHE A 201 11.51 10.78 19.01
N SER A 202 12.53 11.59 18.73
CA SER A 202 13.29 11.44 17.47
C SER A 202 14.13 10.16 17.40
N ASP A 203 14.41 9.51 18.53
CA ASP A 203 15.13 8.24 18.57
C ASP A 203 14.19 7.04 18.38
N ARG A 204 12.90 7.22 18.70
CA ARG A 204 11.91 6.12 18.71
C ARG A 204 10.91 6.19 17.57
N PHE A 205 10.48 7.38 17.19
CA PHE A 205 9.49 7.58 16.14
C PHE A 205 10.11 7.29 14.77
N PRO A 206 9.38 6.66 13.82
CA PRO A 206 9.94 6.28 12.52
C PRO A 206 10.41 7.46 11.67
N PHE A 207 9.99 8.67 12.03
CA PHE A 207 10.31 9.90 11.33
C PHE A 207 10.97 10.90 12.29
N GLY A 208 12.20 11.29 12.00
CA GLY A 208 12.89 12.36 12.72
C GLY A 208 12.27 13.74 12.42
N GLY A 209 12.82 14.80 13.03
CA GLY A 209 12.42 16.19 12.73
C GLY A 209 11.41 16.82 13.71
N CYS A 210 11.17 16.15 14.85
CA CYS A 210 10.43 16.67 15.99
C CYS A 210 11.31 16.93 17.24
N GLY A 211 12.64 16.76 17.15
CA GLY A 211 13.49 16.83 18.35
C GLY A 211 13.20 15.69 19.35
N GLN A 212 13.89 15.70 20.48
CA GLN A 212 13.78 14.60 21.46
C GLN A 212 12.51 14.66 22.29
N VAL A 213 12.06 15.85 22.69
CA VAL A 213 10.88 15.99 23.55
C VAL A 213 9.72 16.57 22.76
N LEU A 214 8.59 15.85 22.74
CA LEU A 214 7.37 16.30 22.08
C LEU A 214 6.60 17.26 23.01
N THR A 215 6.21 18.43 22.49
CA THR A 215 5.43 19.42 23.25
C THR A 215 4.18 19.86 22.51
N VAL A 216 3.07 20.08 23.23
CA VAL A 216 1.82 20.55 22.60
C VAL A 216 2.05 21.93 21.98
N GLY A 217 1.56 22.11 20.75
CA GLY A 217 1.75 23.34 19.96
C GLY A 217 2.98 23.32 19.06
N GLN A 218 3.93 22.42 19.30
CA GLN A 218 5.15 22.26 18.51
C GLN A 218 4.84 21.96 17.05
N ILE A 219 5.54 22.65 16.15
CA ILE A 219 5.52 22.34 14.71
C ILE A 219 6.78 21.55 14.39
N CYS A 220 6.60 20.36 13.80
CA CYS A 220 7.67 19.51 13.33
C CYS A 220 7.71 19.45 11.81
N ARG A 221 8.86 19.02 11.30
CA ARG A 221 9.07 18.71 9.88
C ARG A 221 9.57 17.29 9.77
N LEU A 222 8.63 16.35 9.67
CA LEU A 222 8.93 14.93 9.64
C LEU A 222 9.77 14.58 8.42
N GLN A 223 10.81 13.78 8.62
CA GLN A 223 11.71 13.31 7.57
C GLN A 223 11.53 11.81 7.33
N PRO A 224 11.68 11.34 6.07
CA PRO A 224 12.05 12.13 4.88
C PRO A 224 10.89 12.98 4.33
N GLY A 225 11.21 14.00 3.52
CA GLY A 225 10.22 14.74 2.74
C GLY A 225 9.69 16.03 3.39
N ASN A 226 10.27 16.47 4.51
CA ASN A 226 9.94 17.75 5.14
C ASN A 226 8.45 17.93 5.45
N ALA A 227 7.77 16.85 5.84
CA ALA A 227 6.34 16.80 6.02
C ALA A 227 5.91 17.58 7.29
N PRO A 228 5.24 18.73 7.16
CA PRO A 228 4.96 19.59 8.29
C PRO A 228 3.75 19.10 9.09
N VAL A 229 3.93 18.97 10.40
CA VAL A 229 2.86 18.58 11.34
C VAL A 229 2.89 19.48 12.58
N LYS A 230 1.74 19.61 13.24
CA LYS A 230 1.62 20.24 14.56
C LYS A 230 1.23 19.21 15.60
N VAL A 231 1.89 19.20 16.74
CA VAL A 231 1.46 18.46 17.93
C VAL A 231 0.24 19.17 18.51
N VAL A 232 -0.93 18.53 18.44
CA VAL A 232 -2.20 19.16 18.86
C VAL A 232 -2.68 18.66 20.21
N ALA A 233 -2.25 17.49 20.66
CA ALA A 233 -2.54 16.97 21.98
C ALA A 233 -1.47 15.98 22.44
N ILE A 234 -1.20 15.98 23.74
CA ILE A 234 -0.48 14.92 24.45
C ILE A 234 -1.31 14.63 25.69
N GLY A 235 -1.84 13.42 25.80
CA GLY A 235 -2.54 12.91 26.97
C GLY A 235 -1.67 11.95 27.76
N LYS A 236 -2.31 11.19 28.66
CA LYS A 236 -1.63 10.24 29.53
C LYS A 236 -0.91 9.13 28.76
N ASP A 237 -1.52 8.63 27.70
CA ASP A 237 -1.07 7.47 26.93
C ASP A 237 -1.21 7.67 25.42
N TYR A 238 -1.40 8.91 24.98
CA TYR A 238 -1.53 9.23 23.56
C TYR A 238 -0.91 10.56 23.21
N PHE A 239 -0.48 10.70 21.96
CA PHE A 239 -0.22 11.99 21.34
C PHE A 239 -0.94 12.07 20.00
N GLN A 240 -1.21 13.29 19.56
CA GLN A 240 -1.93 13.55 18.32
C GLN A 240 -1.21 14.62 17.52
N LEU A 241 -1.04 14.32 16.24
CA LEU A 241 -0.49 15.22 15.24
C LEU A 241 -1.58 15.68 14.29
N LYS A 242 -1.45 16.91 13.79
CA LYS A 242 -2.25 17.45 12.70
C LYS A 242 -1.34 17.79 11.53
N SER A 243 -1.65 17.33 10.33
CA SER A 243 -0.92 17.71 9.13
C SER A 243 -1.19 19.17 8.77
N LEU A 244 -0.12 19.88 8.39
CA LEU A 244 -0.15 21.29 7.98
C LEU A 244 -0.06 21.40 6.45
N PRO A 245 -0.27 22.60 5.87
CA PRO A 245 -0.06 22.82 4.44
C PRO A 245 1.29 22.28 3.96
N GLY A 246 1.29 21.53 2.84
CA GLY A 246 2.50 20.92 2.26
C GLY A 246 2.82 19.51 2.76
N HIS A 247 2.00 18.92 3.65
CA HIS A 247 2.15 17.53 4.06
C HIS A 247 1.76 16.55 2.92
N PRO A 248 2.55 15.49 2.63
CA PRO A 248 2.27 14.55 1.53
C PRO A 248 0.91 13.86 1.64
N GLU A 249 0.46 13.56 2.86
CA GLU A 249 -0.87 13.00 3.10
C GLU A 249 -2.03 14.01 2.98
N GLY A 250 -1.76 15.28 2.70
CA GLY A 250 -2.75 16.34 2.62
C GLY A 250 -2.90 17.11 3.93
N GLU A 251 -3.35 18.35 3.82
CA GLU A 251 -3.51 19.30 4.94
C GLU A 251 -4.73 18.98 5.82
N GLY A 252 -4.60 19.24 7.12
CA GLY A 252 -5.73 19.29 8.04
C GLY A 252 -6.23 17.92 8.49
N ARG A 253 -5.46 16.87 8.20
CA ARG A 253 -5.68 15.51 8.69
C ARG A 253 -5.09 15.37 10.08
N TYR A 254 -5.64 14.43 10.83
CA TYR A 254 -5.22 14.11 12.18
C TYR A 254 -4.75 12.66 12.22
N ILE A 255 -3.76 12.43 13.06
CA ILE A 255 -3.31 11.09 13.41
C ILE A 255 -3.05 11.03 14.91
N LYS A 256 -3.65 10.05 15.57
CA LYS A 256 -3.50 9.78 17.00
C LYS A 256 -2.76 8.46 17.18
N PHE A 257 -1.74 8.50 18.01
CA PHE A 257 -1.01 7.32 18.48
C PHE A 257 -1.32 7.14 19.95
N SER A 258 -1.79 5.97 20.36
CA SER A 258 -2.09 5.68 21.77
C SER A 258 -1.63 4.29 22.17
N LEU A 259 -1.05 4.17 23.36
CA LEU A 259 -0.77 2.89 23.98
C LEU A 259 -1.96 2.46 24.83
N ALA A 260 -2.28 1.17 24.81
CA ALA A 260 -3.33 0.57 25.64
C ALA A 260 -2.88 -0.81 26.13
N ILE A 261 -3.46 -1.26 27.24
CA ILE A 261 -3.41 -2.67 27.63
C ILE A 261 -4.69 -3.36 27.14
N THR A 262 -4.54 -4.35 26.27
CA THR A 262 -5.64 -5.18 25.76
C THR A 262 -5.39 -6.62 26.22
N GLY A 263 -6.19 -7.10 27.16
CA GLY A 263 -5.90 -8.36 27.86
C GLY A 263 -4.55 -8.28 28.59
N ASN A 264 -3.61 -9.13 28.20
CA ASN A 264 -2.23 -9.14 28.70
C ASN A 264 -1.25 -8.58 27.66
N GLU A 265 -1.66 -7.63 26.82
CA GLU A 265 -0.81 -7.10 25.76
C GLU A 265 -0.73 -5.59 25.82
N LEU A 266 0.50 -5.07 25.74
CA LEU A 266 0.72 -3.67 25.42
C LEU A 266 0.54 -3.49 23.91
N VAL A 267 -0.42 -2.67 23.51
CA VAL A 267 -0.81 -2.44 22.11
C VAL A 267 -0.61 -0.97 21.74
N LEU A 268 0.05 -0.73 20.61
CA LEU A 268 0.06 0.57 19.93
C LEU A 268 -1.14 0.65 18.99
N ASN A 269 -2.04 1.59 19.28
CA ASN A 269 -3.15 1.95 18.40
C ASN A 269 -2.79 3.20 17.60
N VAL A 270 -3.07 3.17 16.30
CA VAL A 270 -2.93 4.32 15.40
C VAL A 270 -4.27 4.59 14.74
N HIS A 271 -4.75 5.82 14.82
CA HIS A 271 -5.99 6.23 14.17
C HIS A 271 -5.75 7.51 13.39
N ALA A 272 -5.96 7.48 12.08
CA ALA A 272 -5.86 8.65 11.22
C ALA A 272 -7.20 8.96 10.56
N TRP A 273 -7.53 10.24 10.47
CA TRP A 273 -8.78 10.73 9.89
C TRP A 273 -8.64 12.17 9.40
N GLY A 274 -9.61 12.64 8.63
CA GLY A 274 -9.67 14.03 8.16
C GLY A 274 -10.08 14.12 6.70
N LYS A 275 -9.81 15.27 6.09
CA LYS A 275 -10.24 15.56 4.71
C LYS A 275 -9.68 14.53 3.71
N PRO A 276 -10.47 14.12 2.70
CA PRO A 276 -10.02 13.26 1.62
C PRO A 276 -8.71 13.75 1.01
N SER A 277 -7.77 12.83 0.72
CA SER A 277 -6.50 13.15 0.09
C SER A 277 -5.93 11.95 -0.64
N TYR A 278 -5.43 12.17 -1.86
CA TYR A 278 -4.77 11.12 -2.66
C TYR A 278 -3.52 10.55 -1.97
N GLY A 279 -2.79 11.39 -1.22
CA GLY A 279 -1.63 10.93 -0.45
C GLY A 279 -2.03 9.94 0.64
N ALA A 280 -3.04 10.29 1.44
CA ALA A 280 -3.57 9.40 2.47
C ALA A 280 -4.14 8.10 1.89
N LYS A 281 -4.87 8.19 0.77
CA LYS A 281 -5.35 7.02 0.02
C LYS A 281 -4.19 6.12 -0.41
N GLY A 282 -3.14 6.72 -0.99
CA GLY A 282 -1.95 6.01 -1.44
C GLY A 282 -1.24 5.27 -0.30
N SER A 283 -1.07 5.91 0.85
CA SER A 283 -0.42 5.30 2.03
C SER A 283 -1.18 4.08 2.57
N VAL A 284 -2.52 4.10 2.53
CA VAL A 284 -3.36 2.96 2.91
C VAL A 284 -3.25 1.84 1.87
N ILE A 285 -3.50 2.14 0.59
CA ILE A 285 -3.54 1.13 -0.48
C ILE A 285 -2.18 0.46 -0.71
N SER A 286 -1.08 1.18 -0.50
CA SER A 286 0.27 0.63 -0.67
C SER A 286 0.75 -0.26 0.48
N GLY A 287 0.00 -0.34 1.60
CA GLY A 287 0.46 -0.98 2.83
C GLY A 287 1.57 -0.21 3.55
N PHE A 288 1.90 1.01 3.10
CA PHE A 288 2.94 1.84 3.70
C PHE A 288 2.63 2.15 5.17
N VAL A 289 1.37 2.49 5.49
CA VAL A 289 0.96 2.77 6.88
C VAL A 289 1.16 1.56 7.80
N GLU A 290 0.83 0.36 7.33
CA GLU A 290 0.98 -0.86 8.13
C GLU A 290 2.45 -1.16 8.41
N HIS A 291 3.29 -1.05 7.38
CA HIS A 291 4.73 -1.26 7.51
C HIS A 291 5.38 -0.26 8.48
N ILE A 292 5.09 1.03 8.33
CA ILE A 292 5.73 2.09 9.11
C ILE A 292 5.28 2.03 10.57
N TRP A 293 3.98 1.90 10.82
CA TRP A 293 3.45 1.90 12.19
C TRP A 293 3.73 0.58 12.91
N GLY A 294 3.75 -0.55 12.20
CA GLY A 294 4.25 -1.81 12.74
C GLY A 294 5.72 -1.72 13.13
N THR A 295 6.55 -1.05 12.31
CA THR A 295 7.96 -0.78 12.64
C THR A 295 8.08 0.11 13.86
N TYR A 296 7.23 1.12 14.01
CA TYR A 296 7.21 1.95 15.22
C TYR A 296 6.94 1.12 16.47
N ALA A 297 5.91 0.25 16.43
CA ALA A 297 5.58 -0.62 17.54
C ALA A 297 6.74 -1.54 17.92
N GLN A 298 7.36 -2.22 16.93
CA GLN A 298 8.38 -3.24 17.18
C GLN A 298 9.79 -2.72 17.42
N LYS A 299 10.20 -1.63 16.78
CA LYS A 299 11.57 -1.10 16.86
C LYS A 299 11.67 0.17 17.69
N GLY A 300 10.63 1.00 17.68
CA GLY A 300 10.56 2.23 18.47
C GLY A 300 10.09 1.98 19.89
N ILE A 301 8.88 1.41 20.04
CA ILE A 301 8.23 1.28 21.34
C ILE A 301 8.70 0.05 22.11
N ARG A 302 8.74 -1.13 21.48
CA ARG A 302 9.10 -2.38 22.18
C ARG A 302 10.48 -2.34 22.82
N THR A 303 11.42 -1.60 22.23
CA THR A 303 12.78 -1.42 22.77
C THR A 303 12.82 -0.57 24.05
N LEU A 304 11.73 0.12 24.40
CA LEU A 304 11.58 0.84 25.67
C LEU A 304 11.14 -0.09 26.83
N VAL A 305 10.59 -1.26 26.52
CA VAL A 305 10.10 -2.22 27.53
C VAL A 305 11.29 -2.92 28.20
N TRP A 306 12.31 -3.25 27.41
CA TRP A 306 13.58 -3.81 27.87
C TRP A 306 14.73 -2.91 27.39
N PRO A 307 15.04 -1.80 28.10
CA PRO A 307 16.30 -1.12 27.87
C PRO A 307 17.40 -2.15 28.15
N GLN A 308 18.20 -2.48 27.13
CA GLN A 308 19.26 -3.49 27.23
C GLN A 308 20.13 -3.20 28.47
N GLY A 309 20.38 -4.25 29.26
CA GLY A 309 21.64 -4.39 29.96
C GLY A 309 22.69 -4.90 28.99
#